data_AF-A0A7R9Y6Q7-F1
#
_entry.id   AF-A0A7R9Y6Q7-F1
#
_cell.length_a   1.000
_cell.length_b   1.000
_cell.length_c   1.000
_cell.angle_alpha   90.00
_cell.angle_beta   90.00
_cell.angle_gamma   90.00
#
_symmetry.space_group_name_H-M   'P 1'
#
loop_
_entity.id
_entity.type
_entity.pdbx_description
1 polymer ?
#
loop_
_entity_poly.entity_id
_entity_poly.type
_entity_poly.pdbx_seq_one_letter_code
_entity_poly.pdbx_strand_id
1 'polypeptide(L)'
;TSNDEKDDERVPDARHVRDCVGVLALLRTKTDPRRTVLVANTHLFWDPTCADVKLSQAERLCAEVAHFMREHEDKLSPGESVASTPVIIAGDFNSVPGSEVHARMLRGIIPGVEDGGGVGRRLRSAYAAAAAAGVVRSDPGSKTMMIETGETGTEELKPAPTRPETGEPAHTNVTPGFTDCIDYVFVSDGVDVTAAE
;
A
#
# COMPACT_ATOMS: atom_id res chain seq x y z
N THR A 1 32.11 39.76 -0.70
CA THR A 1 30.89 39.42 -1.47
C THR A 1 30.33 38.14 -0.88
N SER A 2 29.40 38.31 0.05
CA SER A 2 28.64 37.22 0.67
C SER A 2 27.72 36.62 -0.39
N ASN A 3 27.86 35.33 -0.66
CA ASN A 3 26.97 34.60 -1.54
C ASN A 3 25.81 34.11 -0.67
N ASP A 4 24.73 34.90 -0.62
CA ASP A 4 23.45 34.46 -0.06
C ASP A 4 22.84 33.45 -1.05
N GLU A 5 23.12 32.16 -0.84
CA GLU A 5 22.34 31.08 -1.42
C GLU A 5 20.95 31.14 -0.79
N LYS A 6 20.04 31.86 -1.46
CA LYS A 6 18.62 31.79 -1.16
C LYS A 6 18.18 30.38 -1.48
N ASP A 7 17.78 29.64 -0.45
CA ASP A 7 16.91 28.47 -0.58
C ASP A 7 15.76 28.85 -1.52
N ASP A 8 15.74 28.24 -2.70
CA ASP A 8 14.65 28.34 -3.66
C ASP A 8 13.46 27.62 -3.03
N GLU A 9 12.64 28.35 -2.27
CA GLU A 9 11.32 27.90 -1.81
C GLU A 9 10.50 27.53 -3.06
N ARG A 10 10.64 26.28 -3.52
CA ARG A 10 9.83 25.73 -4.59
C ARG A 10 8.39 25.81 -4.15
N VAL A 11 7.68 26.81 -4.66
CA VAL A 11 6.23 26.91 -4.53
C VAL A 11 5.65 25.60 -5.05
N PRO A 12 4.93 24.83 -4.21
CA PRO A 12 4.34 23.58 -4.65
C PRO A 12 3.40 23.87 -5.82
N ASP A 13 3.53 23.11 -6.91
CA ASP A 13 2.56 23.17 -8.01
C ASP A 13 1.16 22.94 -7.41
N ALA A 14 0.24 23.89 -7.64
CA ALA A 14 -1.11 23.88 -7.10
C ALA A 14 -1.86 22.56 -7.43
N ARG A 15 -1.47 21.89 -8.52
CA ARG A 15 -1.99 20.57 -8.89
C ARG A 15 -1.73 19.49 -7.83
N HIS A 16 -0.62 19.60 -7.10
CA HIS A 16 -0.16 18.67 -6.07
C HIS A 16 -0.62 19.03 -4.65
N VAL A 17 -1.19 20.22 -4.45
CA VAL A 17 -1.80 20.62 -3.18
C VAL A 17 -3.12 19.87 -3.01
N ARG A 18 -3.10 18.83 -2.18
CA ARG A 18 -4.24 17.96 -1.85
C ARG A 18 -4.23 17.65 -0.36
N ASP A 19 -5.41 17.44 0.22
CA ASP A 19 -5.57 17.10 1.64
C ASP A 19 -5.51 15.58 1.90
N CYS A 20 -4.97 14.81 0.95
CA CYS A 20 -4.73 13.38 1.13
C CYS A 20 -3.63 13.18 2.18
N VAL A 21 -3.83 12.21 3.06
CA VAL A 21 -2.90 11.92 4.17
C VAL A 21 -2.45 10.46 4.16
N GLY A 22 -1.29 10.24 4.76
CA GLY A 22 -0.81 8.91 5.15
C GLY A 22 -0.62 8.88 6.66
N VAL A 23 -0.97 7.76 7.29
CA VAL A 23 -0.75 7.51 8.72
C VAL A 23 0.25 6.38 8.86
N LEU A 24 1.28 6.60 9.67
CA LEU A 24 2.34 5.63 9.95
C LEU A 24 2.32 5.28 11.44
N ALA A 25 2.48 3.99 11.75
CA ALA A 25 2.58 3.51 13.11
C ALA A 25 3.67 2.45 13.23
N LEU A 26 4.58 2.64 14.19
CA LEU A 26 5.53 1.62 14.62
C LEU A 26 4.93 0.88 15.82
N LEU A 27 4.59 -0.39 15.65
CA LEU A 27 3.84 -1.18 16.61
C LEU A 27 4.67 -2.34 17.14
N ARG A 28 4.65 -2.55 18.45
CA ARG A 28 5.31 -3.68 19.11
C ARG A 28 4.30 -4.79 19.39
N THR A 29 4.67 -6.03 19.12
CA THR A 29 3.77 -7.16 19.42
C THR A 29 3.61 -7.35 20.93
N LYS A 30 2.41 -7.76 21.36
CA LYS A 30 2.15 -8.06 22.78
C LYS A 30 2.77 -9.39 23.21
N THR A 31 2.92 -10.33 22.28
CA THR A 31 3.38 -11.71 22.54
C THR A 31 4.90 -11.83 22.53
N ASP A 32 5.59 -11.07 21.69
CA ASP A 32 7.05 -10.93 21.70
C ASP A 32 7.42 -9.44 21.63
N PRO A 33 7.64 -8.77 22.77
CA PRO A 33 8.01 -7.36 22.82
C PRO A 33 9.31 -7.02 22.08
N ARG A 34 10.08 -8.02 21.64
CA ARG A 34 11.27 -7.84 20.79
C ARG A 34 10.96 -7.80 19.30
N ARG A 35 9.67 -7.84 18.93
CA ARG A 35 9.21 -7.78 17.55
C ARG A 35 8.37 -6.54 17.34
N THR A 36 8.77 -5.80 16.33
CA THR A 36 8.13 -4.58 15.88
C THR A 36 7.67 -4.74 14.43
N VAL A 37 6.57 -4.09 14.07
CA VAL A 37 6.06 -3.99 12.70
C VAL A 37 5.71 -2.53 12.42
N LEU A 38 6.00 -2.03 11.22
CA LEU A 38 5.43 -0.77 10.76
C LEU A 38 4.22 -1.02 9.90
N VAL A 39 3.18 -0.25 10.20
CA VAL A 39 1.96 -0.19 9.42
C VAL A 39 1.79 1.22 8.89
N ALA A 40 1.61 1.33 7.58
CA ALA A 40 1.21 2.56 6.92
C ALA A 40 -0.19 2.37 6.32
N ASN A 41 -1.02 3.40 6.39
CA ASN A 41 -2.32 3.45 5.73
C ASN A 41 -2.49 4.77 4.99
N THR A 42 -3.07 4.76 3.79
CA THR A 42 -3.34 5.98 3.02
C THR A 42 -4.64 5.91 2.23
N HIS A 43 -5.07 7.07 1.72
CA HIS A 43 -6.08 7.19 0.69
C HIS A 43 -5.57 8.22 -0.32
N LEU A 44 -5.12 7.76 -1.49
CA LEU A 44 -4.56 8.62 -2.54
C LEU A 44 -5.65 9.43 -3.25
N PHE A 45 -5.24 10.49 -3.95
CA PHE A 45 -6.19 11.33 -4.68
C PHE A 45 -7.02 10.52 -5.68
N TRP A 46 -8.30 10.85 -5.83
CA TRP A 46 -9.25 9.99 -6.53
C TRP A 46 -9.36 10.26 -8.05
N ASP A 47 -9.02 11.46 -8.51
CA ASP A 47 -9.29 11.88 -9.90
C ASP A 47 -8.51 10.99 -10.90
N PRO A 48 -9.21 10.31 -11.83
CA PRO A 48 -8.55 9.45 -12.81
C PRO A 48 -7.61 10.21 -13.76
N THR A 49 -7.81 11.51 -13.95
CA THR A 49 -6.96 12.38 -14.81
C THR A 49 -5.68 12.86 -14.13
N CYS A 50 -5.51 12.55 -12.84
CA CYS A 50 -4.38 12.97 -12.01
C CYS A 50 -3.47 11.79 -11.61
N ALA A 51 -3.12 10.93 -12.57
CA ALA A 51 -2.21 9.80 -12.36
C ALA A 51 -0.84 10.24 -11.83
N ASP A 52 -0.35 11.40 -12.26
CA ASP A 52 0.88 12.04 -11.79
C ASP A 52 0.81 12.42 -10.31
N VAL A 53 -0.30 13.01 -9.86
CA VAL A 53 -0.51 13.36 -8.45
C VAL A 53 -0.51 12.11 -7.58
N LYS A 54 -1.23 11.07 -8.00
CA LYS A 54 -1.27 9.77 -7.30
C LYS A 54 0.11 9.12 -7.21
N LEU A 55 0.89 9.19 -8.29
CA LEU A 55 2.26 8.68 -8.31
C LEU A 55 3.16 9.45 -7.33
N SER A 56 3.15 10.78 -7.37
CA SER A 56 3.90 11.63 -6.43
C SER A 56 3.53 11.34 -4.98
N GLN A 57 2.25 11.11 -4.68
CA GLN A 57 1.80 10.74 -3.34
C GLN A 57 2.28 9.35 -2.91
N ALA A 58 2.25 8.36 -3.81
CA ALA A 58 2.78 7.01 -3.53
C ALA A 58 4.31 7.03 -3.31
N GLU A 59 5.03 7.84 -4.08
CA GLU A 59 6.47 8.07 -3.90
C GLU A 59 6.77 8.71 -2.56
N ARG A 60 6.01 9.76 -2.21
CA ARG A 60 6.12 10.44 -0.92
C ARG A 60 5.84 9.48 0.22
N LEU A 61 4.78 8.68 0.15
CA LEU A 61 4.46 7.68 1.18
C LEU A 61 5.61 6.71 1.41
N CYS A 62 6.22 6.17 0.36
CA CYS A 62 7.36 5.27 0.48
C CYS A 62 8.59 5.97 1.09
N ALA A 63 8.85 7.22 0.70
CA ALA A 63 9.94 8.01 1.26
C ALA A 63 9.72 8.29 2.75
N GLU A 64 8.50 8.65 3.16
CA GLU A 64 8.13 8.88 4.55
C GLU A 64 8.21 7.61 5.38
N VAL A 65 7.84 6.45 4.83
CA VAL A 65 8.05 5.15 5.53
C VAL A 65 9.54 4.89 5.77
N ALA A 66 10.41 5.17 4.80
CA ALA A 66 11.86 5.03 4.98
C ALA A 66 12.40 6.02 6.02
N HIS A 67 11.95 7.27 5.96
CA HIS A 67 12.35 8.33 6.88
C HIS A 67 11.92 8.04 8.32
N PHE A 68 10.63 7.78 8.53
CA PHE A 68 10.04 7.48 9.84
C PHE A 68 10.69 6.27 10.52
N MET A 69 11.08 5.26 9.73
CA MET A 69 11.84 4.11 10.22
C MET A 69 13.18 4.50 10.82
N ARG A 70 13.95 5.34 10.12
CA ARG A 70 15.28 5.78 10.57
C ARG A 70 15.17 6.69 11.79
N GLU A 71 14.24 7.64 11.76
CA GLU A 71 14.01 8.55 12.88
C GLU A 71 13.56 7.85 14.17
N HIS A 72 13.11 6.60 14.07
CA HIS A 72 12.63 5.81 15.20
C HIS A 72 13.39 4.49 15.39
N GLU A 73 14.61 4.40 14.84
CA GLU A 73 15.48 3.24 15.03
C GLU A 73 15.81 3.03 16.53
N ASP A 74 15.90 4.10 17.31
CA ASP A 74 16.10 4.08 18.77
C ASP A 74 14.96 3.40 19.54
N LYS A 75 13.76 3.29 18.94
CA LYS A 75 12.59 2.63 19.54
C LYS A 75 12.56 1.12 19.29
N LEU A 76 13.43 0.61 18.42
CA LEU A 76 13.54 -0.81 18.11
C LEU A 76 14.18 -1.58 19.27
N SER A 77 13.86 -2.85 19.38
CA SER A 77 14.39 -3.70 20.44
C SER A 77 15.84 -4.10 20.14
N PRO A 78 16.66 -4.44 21.16
CA PRO A 78 18.01 -4.95 20.92
C PRO A 78 18.00 -6.16 19.98
N GLY A 79 18.75 -6.06 18.87
CA GLY A 79 18.82 -7.09 17.83
C GLY A 79 17.82 -6.92 16.69
N GLU A 80 16.88 -5.98 16.78
CA GLU A 80 16.11 -5.50 15.63
C GLU A 80 16.91 -4.42 14.88
N SER A 81 16.63 -4.27 13.60
CA SER A 81 17.18 -3.21 12.77
C SER A 81 16.11 -2.68 11.85
N VAL A 82 16.25 -1.43 11.40
CA VAL A 82 15.37 -0.88 10.36
C VAL A 82 15.33 -1.81 9.14
N ALA A 83 16.45 -2.44 8.78
CA ALA A 83 16.56 -3.38 7.65
C ALA A 83 15.59 -4.58 7.77
N SER A 84 15.45 -5.13 8.98
CA SER A 84 14.71 -6.36 9.27
C SER A 84 13.28 -6.14 9.76
N THR A 85 12.88 -4.91 10.10
CA THR A 85 11.52 -4.61 10.58
C THR A 85 10.50 -4.80 9.45
N PRO A 86 9.50 -5.69 9.61
CA PRO A 86 8.47 -5.88 8.60
C PRO A 86 7.62 -4.63 8.40
N VAL A 87 7.22 -4.41 7.15
CA VAL A 87 6.40 -3.26 6.74
C VAL A 87 5.13 -3.75 6.06
N ILE A 88 4.01 -3.17 6.47
CA ILE A 88 2.69 -3.32 5.85
C ILE A 88 2.24 -1.94 5.40
N ILE A 89 1.87 -1.79 4.13
CA ILE A 89 1.28 -0.57 3.58
C ILE A 89 -0.07 -0.93 2.99
N ALA A 90 -1.14 -0.42 3.60
CA ALA A 90 -2.50 -0.62 3.12
C ALA A 90 -3.13 0.70 2.65
N GLY A 91 -4.23 0.61 1.92
CA GLY A 91 -5.04 1.78 1.61
C GLY A 91 -5.81 1.68 0.31
N ASP A 92 -6.56 2.75 0.04
CA ASP A 92 -7.17 3.02 -1.26
C ASP A 92 -6.17 3.85 -2.09
N PHE A 93 -5.65 3.25 -3.16
CA PHE A 93 -4.67 3.89 -4.03
C PHE A 93 -5.31 4.57 -5.24
N ASN A 94 -6.64 4.45 -5.42
CA ASN A 94 -7.37 4.98 -6.58
C ASN A 94 -6.66 4.68 -7.92
N SER A 95 -6.01 3.51 -8.02
CA SER A 95 -5.13 3.15 -9.12
C SER A 95 -5.24 1.66 -9.40
N VAL A 96 -5.46 1.28 -10.66
CA VAL A 96 -5.69 -0.11 -11.07
C VAL A 96 -4.40 -0.94 -11.12
N PRO A 97 -4.47 -2.29 -11.09
CA PRO A 97 -3.30 -3.13 -11.23
C PRO A 97 -2.58 -2.86 -12.55
N GLY A 98 -1.24 -2.84 -12.53
CA GLY A 98 -0.43 -2.51 -13.70
C GLY A 98 -0.26 -1.01 -13.98
N SER A 99 -0.91 -0.12 -13.21
CA SER A 99 -0.61 1.32 -13.24
C SER A 99 0.80 1.63 -12.71
N GLU A 100 1.32 2.83 -13.01
CA GLU A 100 2.62 3.27 -12.46
C GLU A 100 2.62 3.37 -10.92
N VAL A 101 1.48 3.70 -10.30
CA VAL A 101 1.34 3.68 -8.84
C VAL A 101 1.51 2.25 -8.31
N HIS A 102 0.81 1.27 -8.91
CA HIS A 102 0.94 -0.14 -8.55
C HIS A 102 2.37 -0.64 -8.74
N ALA A 103 2.98 -0.37 -9.90
CA ALA A 103 4.37 -0.72 -10.17
C ALA A 103 5.35 -0.04 -9.20
N ARG A 104 5.12 1.23 -8.86
CA ARG A 104 5.93 1.98 -7.89
C ARG A 104 5.89 1.36 -6.51
N MET A 105 4.71 0.93 -6.04
CA MET A 105 4.59 0.26 -4.75
C MET A 105 5.31 -1.09 -4.76
N LEU A 106 5.20 -1.87 -5.83
CA LEU A 106 5.91 -3.15 -5.97
C LEU A 106 7.45 -3.01 -6.07
N ARG A 107 7.95 -1.91 -6.66
CA ARG A 107 9.40 -1.58 -6.61
C ARG A 107 9.89 -1.46 -5.16
N GLY A 108 9.00 -1.02 -4.27
CA GLY A 108 9.17 -1.05 -2.82
C GLY A 108 9.74 0.24 -2.23
N ILE A 109 10.30 0.13 -1.03
CA ILE A 109 10.87 1.24 -0.26
C ILE A 109 12.36 1.30 -0.57
N ILE A 110 12.75 2.27 -1.39
CA ILE A 110 14.14 2.50 -1.77
C ILE A 110 14.70 3.58 -0.84
N PRO A 111 15.78 3.32 -0.07
CA PRO A 111 16.51 4.37 0.64
C PRO A 111 16.95 5.46 -0.33
N GLY A 112 16.97 6.72 0.10
CA GLY A 112 17.34 7.83 -0.77
C GLY A 112 18.76 7.68 -1.31
N VAL A 113 19.08 8.39 -2.41
CA VAL A 113 20.44 8.38 -3.01
C VAL A 113 21.49 8.94 -2.04
N GLU A 114 21.06 9.78 -1.09
CA GLU A 114 21.88 10.31 0.01
C GLU A 114 22.25 9.24 1.06
N ASP A 115 21.60 8.07 1.04
CA ASP A 115 21.69 7.02 2.08
C ASP A 115 22.72 5.91 1.76
N GLY A 116 23.77 6.19 0.96
CA GLY A 116 24.93 5.29 0.87
C GLY A 116 24.67 3.89 0.30
N GLY A 117 23.71 3.73 -0.62
CA GLY A 117 23.56 2.50 -1.42
C GLY A 117 22.92 1.31 -0.70
N GLY A 118 22.03 1.56 0.27
CA GLY A 118 21.23 0.50 0.90
C GLY A 118 20.36 -0.27 -0.10
N VAL A 119 20.25 -1.59 0.08
CA VAL A 119 19.37 -2.44 -0.73
C VAL A 119 17.91 -2.07 -0.44
N GLY A 120 17.19 -1.59 -1.45
CA GLY A 120 15.77 -1.26 -1.32
C GLY A 120 14.92 -2.46 -0.88
N ARG A 121 13.96 -2.23 0.01
CA ARG A 121 12.98 -3.25 0.43
C ARG A 121 11.91 -3.40 -0.63
N ARG A 122 11.91 -4.52 -1.36
CA ARG A 122 10.81 -4.88 -2.26
C ARG A 122 9.52 -5.05 -1.44
N LEU A 123 8.40 -4.70 -2.06
CA LEU A 123 7.09 -5.02 -1.53
C LEU A 123 6.40 -5.98 -2.49
N ARG A 124 5.46 -6.74 -1.96
CA ARG A 124 4.61 -7.66 -2.71
C ARG A 124 3.15 -7.46 -2.31
N SER A 125 2.22 -7.69 -3.22
CA SER A 125 0.79 -7.67 -2.90
C SER A 125 0.43 -8.85 -2.01
N ALA A 126 -0.27 -8.58 -0.92
CA ALA A 126 -0.83 -9.61 -0.05
C ALA A 126 -1.95 -10.39 -0.76
N TYR A 127 -2.74 -9.75 -1.63
CA TYR A 127 -3.76 -10.45 -2.41
C TYR A 127 -3.13 -11.44 -3.39
N ALA A 128 -2.13 -10.99 -4.16
CA ALA A 128 -1.41 -11.86 -5.08
C ALA A 128 -0.70 -13.01 -4.34
N ALA A 129 -0.12 -12.73 -3.17
CA ALA A 129 0.47 -13.76 -2.31
C ALA A 129 -0.57 -14.78 -1.82
N ALA A 130 -1.74 -14.33 -1.37
CA ALA A 130 -2.81 -15.19 -0.90
C ALA A 130 -3.38 -16.05 -2.04
N ALA A 131 -3.55 -15.47 -3.23
CA ALA A 131 -3.99 -16.17 -4.43
C ALA A 131 -3.01 -17.29 -4.82
N ALA A 132 -1.71 -16.97 -4.88
CA ALA A 132 -0.66 -17.94 -5.20
C ALA A 132 -0.56 -19.07 -4.16
N ALA A 133 -0.84 -18.77 -2.88
CA ALA A 133 -0.83 -19.74 -1.80
C ALA A 133 -2.12 -20.57 -1.70
N GLY A 134 -3.15 -20.31 -2.54
CA GLY A 134 -4.46 -20.96 -2.44
C GLY A 134 -5.19 -20.64 -1.13
N VAL A 135 -4.81 -19.53 -0.47
CA VAL A 135 -5.34 -19.08 0.81
C VAL A 135 -6.72 -18.44 0.65
N VAL A 136 -6.99 -17.84 -0.51
CA VAL A 136 -8.31 -17.34 -0.88
C VAL A 136 -9.22 -18.54 -1.17
N ARG A 137 -9.88 -19.06 -0.14
CA ARG A 137 -10.96 -20.03 -0.30
C ARG A 137 -12.20 -19.28 -0.77
N SER A 138 -12.83 -19.74 -1.85
CA SER A 138 -14.25 -19.48 -2.04
C SER A 138 -14.97 -20.15 -0.86
N ASP A 139 -15.31 -19.37 0.18
CA ASP A 139 -16.03 -19.88 1.34
C ASP A 139 -17.40 -20.40 0.87
N PRO A 140 -17.69 -21.72 0.96
CA PRO A 140 -19.00 -22.26 0.59
C PRO A 140 -20.12 -21.80 1.54
N GLY A 141 -19.79 -21.19 2.68
CA GLY A 141 -20.70 -20.81 3.75
C GLY A 141 -20.74 -19.32 4.10
N SER A 142 -20.02 -18.47 3.36
CA SER A 142 -20.11 -17.01 3.58
C SER A 142 -21.52 -16.59 3.20
N LYS A 143 -22.25 -15.96 4.13
CA LYS A 143 -23.60 -15.49 3.88
C LYS A 143 -23.59 -14.59 2.63
N THR A 144 -24.14 -15.11 1.55
CA THR A 144 -24.36 -14.41 0.29
C THR A 144 -25.02 -13.07 0.58
N MET A 145 -24.32 -11.97 0.29
CA MET A 145 -24.99 -10.68 0.20
C MET A 145 -25.80 -10.69 -1.10
N MET A 146 -27.12 -10.80 -0.96
CA MET A 146 -28.05 -10.55 -2.06
C MET A 146 -28.16 -9.04 -2.25
N ILE A 147 -27.78 -8.54 -3.42
CA ILE A 147 -28.02 -7.15 -3.79
C ILE A 147 -29.26 -7.13 -4.69
N GLU A 148 -30.27 -6.35 -4.30
CA GLU A 148 -31.41 -6.08 -5.17
C GLU A 148 -30.95 -5.16 -6.30
N THR A 149 -30.75 -5.70 -7.50
CA THR A 149 -30.62 -4.88 -8.70
C THR A 149 -32.03 -4.60 -9.23
N GLY A 150 -32.27 -3.36 -9.64
CA GLY A 150 -33.54 -2.95 -10.23
C GLY A 150 -33.86 -3.81 -11.45
N GLU A 151 -35.10 -4.33 -11.45
CA GLU A 151 -35.74 -5.18 -12.46
C GLU A 151 -35.19 -6.61 -12.62
N THR A 152 -35.56 -7.45 -11.64
CA THR A 152 -35.76 -8.92 -11.72
C THR A 152 -34.53 -9.84 -11.69
N GLY A 153 -33.49 -9.50 -10.93
CA GLY A 153 -32.44 -10.49 -10.60
C GLY A 153 -31.77 -10.26 -9.25
N THR A 154 -31.76 -11.26 -8.39
CA THR A 154 -30.79 -11.36 -7.30
C THR A 154 -29.54 -12.05 -7.86
N GLU A 155 -28.41 -11.36 -7.95
CA GLU A 155 -27.14 -11.99 -8.34
C GLU A 155 -26.28 -12.35 -7.11
N GLU A 156 -25.65 -13.52 -7.18
CA GLU A 156 -24.72 -14.02 -6.17
C GLU A 156 -23.38 -13.30 -6.29
N LEU A 157 -22.98 -12.50 -5.29
CA LEU A 157 -21.66 -11.89 -5.26
C LEU A 157 -20.60 -12.93 -4.88
N LYS A 158 -20.00 -13.56 -5.90
CA LYS A 158 -18.82 -14.43 -5.72
C LYS A 158 -17.60 -13.56 -5.41
N PRO A 159 -16.61 -14.06 -4.64
CA PRO A 159 -15.35 -13.34 -4.48
C PRO A 159 -14.79 -13.01 -5.87
N ALA A 160 -14.31 -11.78 -6.03
CA ALA A 160 -13.78 -11.30 -7.29
C ALA A 160 -12.71 -12.29 -7.78
N PRO A 161 -12.80 -12.81 -9.02
CA PRO A 161 -11.76 -13.68 -9.56
C PRO A 161 -10.44 -12.91 -9.57
N THR A 162 -9.31 -13.59 -9.41
CA THR A 162 -8.00 -12.94 -9.49
C THR A 162 -7.60 -12.71 -10.95
N ARG A 163 -6.93 -11.59 -11.21
CA ARG A 163 -6.34 -11.25 -12.50
C ARG A 163 -5.10 -12.11 -12.74
N PRO A 164 -5.03 -12.93 -13.80
CA PRO A 164 -3.88 -13.81 -14.03
C PRO A 164 -2.54 -13.08 -14.14
N GLU A 165 -2.54 -11.86 -14.68
CA GLU A 165 -1.34 -11.06 -14.91
C GLU A 165 -0.68 -10.53 -13.64
N THR A 166 -1.47 -10.23 -12.60
CA THR A 166 -0.98 -9.55 -11.39
C THR A 166 -1.27 -10.32 -10.10
N GLY A 167 -2.19 -11.28 -10.13
CA GLY A 167 -2.70 -11.99 -8.96
C GLY A 167 -3.64 -11.15 -8.09
N GLU A 168 -3.92 -9.90 -8.46
CA GLU A 168 -4.82 -9.00 -7.73
C GLU A 168 -6.29 -9.40 -7.96
N PRO A 169 -7.22 -9.04 -7.05
CA PRO A 169 -8.65 -9.25 -7.29
C PRO A 169 -9.13 -8.51 -8.55
N ALA A 170 -10.19 -9.01 -9.20
CA ALA A 170 -10.79 -8.31 -10.34
C ALA A 170 -11.39 -6.96 -9.92
N HIS A 171 -11.89 -6.87 -8.69
CA HIS A 171 -12.37 -5.62 -8.11
C HIS A 171 -12.23 -5.59 -6.58
N THR A 172 -12.05 -4.39 -6.06
CA THR A 172 -12.20 -4.05 -4.63
C THR A 172 -13.20 -2.90 -4.46
N ASN A 173 -13.44 -2.14 -5.52
CA ASN A 173 -14.50 -1.16 -5.64
C ASN A 173 -15.52 -1.58 -6.71
N VAL A 174 -16.81 -1.47 -6.39
CA VAL A 174 -17.92 -1.81 -7.30
C VAL A 174 -18.94 -0.68 -7.32
N THR A 175 -19.05 0.01 -8.45
CA THR A 175 -20.06 1.05 -8.70
C THR A 175 -20.59 0.94 -10.13
N PRO A 176 -21.76 1.51 -10.46
CA PRO A 176 -22.28 1.48 -11.83
C PRO A 176 -21.35 2.10 -12.88
N GLY A 177 -20.54 3.10 -12.48
CA GLY A 177 -19.64 3.83 -13.40
C GLY A 177 -18.19 3.34 -13.39
N PHE A 178 -17.79 2.54 -12.40
CA PHE A 178 -16.42 2.08 -12.23
C PHE A 178 -16.37 0.83 -11.33
N THR A 179 -15.84 -0.27 -11.85
CA THR A 179 -15.64 -1.52 -11.10
C THR A 179 -14.24 -2.03 -11.41
N ASP A 180 -13.33 -1.93 -10.44
CA ASP A 180 -11.94 -2.39 -10.56
C ASP A 180 -11.27 -2.51 -9.17
N CYS A 181 -10.05 -3.03 -9.15
CA CYS A 181 -9.20 -3.14 -7.96
C CYS A 181 -8.43 -1.83 -7.76
N ILE A 182 -8.69 -1.14 -6.65
CA ILE A 182 -7.99 0.10 -6.29
C ILE A 182 -7.48 0.09 -4.85
N ASP A 183 -7.87 -0.90 -4.06
CA ASP A 183 -7.42 -1.11 -2.70
C ASP A 183 -6.31 -2.15 -2.68
N TYR A 184 -5.26 -1.91 -1.90
CA TYR A 184 -4.13 -2.82 -1.82
C TYR A 184 -3.64 -2.99 -0.39
N VAL A 185 -3.07 -4.15 -0.12
CA VAL A 185 -2.21 -4.39 1.03
C VAL A 185 -0.86 -4.86 0.50
N PHE A 186 0.14 -3.99 0.57
CA PHE A 186 1.53 -4.31 0.22
C PHE A 186 2.29 -4.71 1.48
N VAL A 187 3.09 -5.76 1.37
CA VAL A 187 3.88 -6.29 2.49
C VAL A 187 5.34 -6.46 2.07
N SER A 188 6.27 -6.22 3.01
CA SER A 188 7.68 -6.56 2.83
C SER A 188 7.95 -8.03 3.12
N ASP A 189 9.20 -8.44 2.90
CA ASP A 189 9.70 -9.70 3.43
C ASP A 189 9.52 -9.76 4.97
N GLY A 190 9.34 -10.97 5.49
CA GLY A 190 9.05 -11.20 6.92
C GLY A 190 7.57 -11.13 7.31
N VAL A 191 6.67 -10.83 6.36
CA VAL A 191 5.22 -10.93 6.56
C VAL A 191 4.67 -12.14 5.79
N ASP A 192 4.18 -13.11 6.56
CA ASP A 192 3.45 -14.26 6.02
C ASP A 192 1.98 -13.90 5.79
N VAL A 193 1.44 -14.31 4.64
CA VAL A 193 0.04 -14.09 4.27
C VAL A 193 -0.67 -15.43 4.35
N THR A 194 -1.60 -15.55 5.30
CA THR A 194 -2.33 -16.79 5.60
C THR A 194 -3.83 -16.52 5.70
N ALA A 195 -4.64 -17.58 5.64
CA ALA A 195 -6.07 -17.47 5.94
C ALA A 195 -6.23 -17.17 7.44
N ALA A 196 -7.31 -16.47 7.79
CA ALA A 196 -7.76 -16.47 9.18
C ALA A 196 -8.21 -17.90 9.55
N GLU A 197 -7.77 -18.38 10.71
CA GLU A 197 -8.19 -19.66 11.29
C GLU A 197 -9.60 -19.59 11.89
#